data_AF-A0A1B8HFD0-F1
#
_entry.id   AF-A0A1B8HFD0-F1
#
_cell.length_a   1.000
_cell.length_b   1.000
_cell.length_c   1.000
_cell.angle_alpha   90.00
_cell.angle_beta   90.00
_cell.angle_gamma   90.00
#
_symmetry.space_group_name_H-M   'P 1'
#
loop_
_entity.id
_entity.type
_entity.pdbx_description
1 polymer ?
#
loop_
_entity_poly.entity_id
_entity_poly.type
_entity_poly.pdbx_seq_one_letter_code
_entity_poly.pdbx_strand_id
1 'polypeptide(L)' 'MSRLTHLAGFAQLRVAPFKGGKEPAKFVYTVRVPEGFEETNYQFVEWAVDDFNGMAEQARAAA' A
#
# COMPACT_ATOMS: atom_id res chain seq x y z
N MET A 1 25.81 -0.98 7.15
CA MET A 1 24.36 -0.76 7.35
C MET A 1 23.87 0.18 6.27
N SER A 2 23.04 -0.32 5.34
CA SER A 2 22.47 0.51 4.27
C SER A 2 21.46 1.48 4.88
N ARG A 3 21.70 2.78 4.69
CA ARG A 3 20.88 3.85 5.27
C ARG A 3 19.62 3.98 4.41
N LEU A 4 18.46 3.57 4.94
CA LEU A 4 17.12 3.75 4.33
C LEU A 4 16.82 5.20 3.88
N THR A 5 17.66 6.17 4.25
CA THR A 5 17.59 7.56 3.79
C THR A 5 17.96 7.75 2.31
N HIS A 6 18.60 6.77 1.66
CA HIS A 6 18.94 6.86 0.23
C HIS A 6 17.75 6.56 -0.70
N LEU A 7 16.60 6.16 -0.16
CA LEU A 7 15.38 5.79 -0.91
C LEU A 7 14.48 6.99 -1.23
N ALA A 8 15.02 8.21 -1.24
CA ALA A 8 14.28 9.35 -1.80
C ALA A 8 13.91 9.02 -3.25
N GLY A 9 12.61 8.97 -3.56
CA GLY A 9 12.08 8.60 -4.87
C GLY A 9 11.65 7.13 -5.07
N PHE A 10 11.84 6.22 -4.11
CA PHE A 10 11.35 4.84 -4.21
C PHE A 10 10.08 4.62 -3.40
N ALA A 11 9.17 3.79 -3.92
CA ALA A 11 7.96 3.40 -3.22
C ALA A 11 8.28 2.53 -1.98
N GLN A 12 7.65 2.85 -0.86
CA GLN A 12 7.79 2.17 0.43
C GLN A 12 6.42 1.80 0.99
N LEU A 13 6.26 0.57 1.46
CA LEU A 13 5.09 0.15 2.22
C LEU A 13 5.15 0.76 3.63
N ARG A 14 4.10 1.48 4.03
CA ARG A 14 3.96 2.09 5.36
C ARG A 14 2.59 1.79 5.94
N VAL A 15 2.50 1.84 7.27
CA VAL A 15 1.23 1.79 8.00
C VAL A 15 0.81 3.23 8.29
N ALA A 16 -0.38 3.62 7.82
CA ALA A 16 -0.95 4.95 8.04
C ALA A 16 -2.35 4.84 8.67
N PRO A 17 -2.69 5.69 9.65
CA PRO A 17 -4.03 5.73 10.20
C PRO A 17 -5.05 6.12 9.14
N PHE A 18 -6.26 5.57 9.19
CA PHE A 18 -7.34 6.01 8.32
C PHE A 18 -7.70 7.47 8.60
N LYS A 19 -7.90 8.23 7.52
CA LYS A 19 -8.38 9.60 7.60
C LYS A 19 -9.80 9.57 8.17
N GLY A 20 -9.98 10.05 9.40
CA GLY A 20 -11.25 9.98 10.13
C GLY A 20 -11.32 8.92 11.24
N GLY A 21 -10.27 8.11 11.45
CA GLY A 21 -10.03 7.36 12.69
C GLY A 21 -11.01 6.24 13.04
N LYS A 22 -11.90 5.84 12.12
CA LYS A 22 -12.91 4.80 12.36
C LYS A 22 -12.42 3.38 12.09
N GLU A 23 -11.34 3.22 11.33
CA GLU A 23 -10.82 1.94 10.89
C GLU A 23 -9.37 1.74 11.38
N PRO A 24 -8.94 0.48 11.62
CA PRO A 24 -7.55 0.17 11.94
C PRO A 24 -6.62 0.64 10.82
N ALA A 25 -5.36 0.93 11.13
CA ALA A 25 -4.43 1.53 10.17
C ALA A 25 -4.34 0.77 8.83
N LYS A 26 -4.31 1.51 7.71
CA LYS A 26 -4.12 0.95 6.36
C LYS A 26 -2.64 0.81 6.01
N PHE A 27 -2.34 -0.21 5.22
CA PHE A 27 -1.07 -0.30 4.52
C PHE A 27 -1.14 0.58 3.26
N VAL A 28 -0.19 1.49 3.09
CA VAL A 28 -0.08 2.39 1.95
C VAL A 28 1.31 2.33 1.34
N TYR A 29 1.37 2.33 0.02
CA TYR A 29 2.61 2.61 -0.68
C TYR A 29 2.82 4.13 -0.73
N THR A 30 4.01 4.57 -0.36
CA THR A 30 4.36 6.00 -0.30
C THR A 30 5.75 6.24 -0.87
N VAL A 31 5.97 7.40 -1.46
CA VAL A 31 7.31 7.89 -1.81
C VAL A 31 7.72 8.99 -0.85
N ARG A 32 8.99 9.02 -0.45
CA ARG A 32 9.53 10.11 0.37
C ARG A 32 9.78 11.32 -0.50
N VAL A 33 9.11 12.42 -0.18
CA VAL A 33 9.23 13.75 -0.83
C VAL A 33 9.80 14.75 0.17
N PRO A 34 10.32 15.92 -0.25
CA PRO A 34 10.86 16.92 0.67
C PRO A 34 9.88 17.34 1.78
N GLU A 35 8.58 17.40 1.47
CA GLU A 35 7.49 17.80 2.35
C GLU A 35 6.98 16.65 3.25
N GLY A 36 7.53 15.45 3.11
CA GLY A 36 7.15 14.28 3.91
C GLY A 36 6.99 13.01 3.08
N PHE A 37 5.77 12.47 3.06
CA PHE A 37 5.43 11.26 2.32
C PHE A 37 4.20 11.50 1.47
N GLU A 38 4.29 11.10 0.21
CA GLU A 38 3.17 11.15 -0.73
C GLU A 38 2.71 9.73 -1.02
N GLU A 39 1.40 9.46 -0.94
CA GLU A 39 0.85 8.17 -1.35
C GLU A 39 1.11 7.97 -2.84
N THR A 40 1.62 6.79 -3.22
CA THR A 40 1.92 6.45 -4.61
C THR A 40 1.04 5.30 -5.08
N ASN A 41 0.67 5.37 -6.37
CA ASN A 41 0.07 4.30 -7.17
C ASN A 41 -1.03 3.46 -6.49
N TYR A 42 -1.92 4.14 -5.76
CA TYR A 42 -3.06 3.52 -5.09
C TYR A 42 -3.90 2.68 -6.07
N GLN A 43 -4.15 3.18 -7.29
CA GLN A 43 -5.00 2.51 -8.28
C GLN A 43 -4.44 1.18 -8.79
N PHE A 44 -3.13 1.09 -9.07
CA PHE A 44 -2.54 -0.19 -9.52
C PHE A 44 -2.50 -1.22 -8.39
N VAL A 45 -2.17 -0.79 -7.17
CA VAL A 45 -2.11 -1.68 -6.01
C VAL A 45 -3.51 -2.13 -5.59
N GLU A 46 -4.49 -1.22 -5.59
CA GLU A 46 -5.90 -1.52 -5.34
C GLU A 46 -6.42 -2.53 -6.35
N TRP A 47 -6.19 -2.29 -7.65
CA TRP A 47 -6.52 -3.28 -8.69
C TRP A 47 -5.85 -4.64 -8.46
N ALA A 48 -4.55 -4.67 -8.16
CA ALA A 48 -3.82 -5.93 -7.97
C ALA A 48 -4.29 -6.70 -6.72
N VAL A 49 -4.66 -5.99 -5.65
CA VAL A 49 -5.22 -6.60 -4.43
C VAL A 49 -6.62 -7.14 -4.71
N ASP A 50 -7.45 -6.39 -5.42
CA ASP A 50 -8.80 -6.82 -5.79
C ASP A 50 -8.77 -8.05 -6.71
N ASP A 51 -7.87 -8.07 -7.70
CA ASP A 51 -7.66 -9.20 -8.60
C ASP A 51 -7.25 -10.45 -7.83
N PHE A 52 -6.25 -10.34 -6.93
CA PHE A 52 -5.80 -11.44 -6.08
C PHE A 52 -6.91 -11.98 -5.16
N ASN A 53 -7.69 -11.09 -4.56
CA ASN A 53 -8.83 -11.48 -3.72
C ASN A 53 -9.91 -12.19 -4.54
N GLY A 54 -10.19 -11.70 -5.75
CA GLY A 54 -11.11 -12.35 -6.69
C GLY A 54 -10.66 -13.76 -7.07
N MET A 55 -9.37 -13.97 -7.31
CA MET A 55 -8.81 -15.31 -7.54
C MET A 55 -9.00 -16.24 -6.33
N ALA A 56 -8.81 -15.73 -5.11
CA ALA A 56 -8.99 -16.52 -3.89
C ALA A 56 -10.46 -16.92 -3.67
N GLU A 57 -11.42 -16.05 -3.99
CA GLU A 57 -12.85 -16.39 -3.94
C GLU A 57 -13.23 -17.44 -4.99
N GLN A 58 -12.74 -17.29 -6.22
CA GLN A 58 -12.97 -18.28 -7.28
C GLN A 58 -12.39 -19.65 -6.90
N ALA A 59 -11.19 -19.69 -6.32
CA ALA A 59 -10.58 -20.93 -5.85
C ALA A 59 -11.37 -21.60 -4.72
N ARG A 60 -11.99 -20.82 -3.83
CA ARG A 60 -12.89 -21.33 -2.77
C ARG A 60 -14.22 -21.82 -3.32
N ALA A 61 -14.75 -21.18 -4.36
CA ALA A 61 -16.02 -21.57 -4.98
C ALA A 61 -15.89 -22.84 -5.85
N ALA A 62 -14.69 -23.18 -6.29
CA ALA A 62 -14.40 -24.37 -7.09
C ALA A 62 -14.04 -25.62 -6.28
N ALA A 63 -13.97 -25.51 -4.95
CA ALA A 63 -13.64 -26.59 -4.00
C ALA A 63 -14.91 -27.13 -3.32
#